data_AF-A0A291LIW0-F1
#
_entry.id   AF-A0A291LIW0-F1
#
_cell.length_a   1.000
_cell.length_b   1.000
_cell.length_c   1.000
_cell.angle_alpha   90.00
_cell.angle_beta   90.00
_cell.angle_gamma   90.00
#
_symmetry.space_group_name_H-M   'P 1'
#
loop_
_entity.id
_entity.type
_entity.pdbx_description
1 polymer ?
#
loop_
_entity_poly.entity_id
_entity_poly.type
_entity_poly.pdbx_seq_one_letter_code
_entity_poly.pdbx_strand_id
1 'polypeptide(L)'
;MPSRRFLSTEYKIGYIYRIGYYAGNYAGKSLSVNRSSLYSNGIFKHFYSTKVRSSFAEDNNREYSYLPDEIKSLHTLYIKDIYRDRIAPVITFDTNLILDSCSNFSDVKERSEFLKKWGSKGGIYIIEYKHNPLIYYIGRTTLFKRRFNNHIKAETNSKFHLFFKLVGLEHFKFSILEVCSPNEQGIRENYYLQKFLPILNSTFSSSFSESAIYTSLTDKLMSLKSVTLPLERNSNKPLSVFVYSIDHNFINKNFVKYNSMAEVIKKEDISYNTLLLFRDTNVPFRSKLYLTRPIIDFESTFNQIQDILKEVKIYDNTAQRVWAYDAHTLKLVKGSPFLSKTLASSELGISRNVINYFIDTAKPEGVKGTYLFSRQLEDKDIHNFLNVSESISLGNKLKVWAYEAETFKLINNEPFSSLSAVAKYFKVDYRTISRHLDTKVATNQNNFSVYFFSNEVGLDLKAQLLKNTSKLSSYARIEIWVYKRDEDGKMNLLPNQPFKTIREAVRILHMHNTVIKKYIDTNKEYKGLLLYSCNVNQRLL
;
A
#
# COMPACT_ATOMS: atom_id res chain seq x y z
N MET A 1 -45.68 -49.83 54.88
CA MET A 1 -47.01 -49.22 55.09
C MET A 1 -46.87 -47.69 55.11
N PRO A 2 -47.85 -46.95 54.56
CA PRO A 2 -47.62 -45.66 53.92
C PRO A 2 -48.03 -44.48 54.79
N SER A 3 -47.49 -43.29 54.51
CA SER A 3 -48.31 -42.08 54.58
C SER A 3 -48.17 -41.29 53.28
N ARG A 4 -49.27 -41.30 52.52
CA ARG A 4 -49.53 -40.38 51.42
C ARG A 4 -49.99 -39.06 52.01
N ARG A 5 -49.49 -37.93 51.50
CA ARG A 5 -50.30 -36.73 51.29
C ARG A 5 -50.01 -36.16 49.90
N PHE A 6 -51.08 -35.89 49.18
CA PHE A 6 -51.13 -35.30 47.85
C PHE A 6 -51.65 -33.86 47.96
N LEU A 7 -51.31 -33.04 46.94
CA LEU A 7 -51.78 -31.68 46.60
C LEU A 7 -51.12 -30.54 47.42
N SER A 8 -50.66 -29.43 46.83
CA SER A 8 -51.18 -28.72 45.67
C SER A 8 -50.12 -28.15 44.72
N THR A 9 -50.58 -27.94 43.50
CA THR A 9 -49.99 -27.16 42.41
C THR A 9 -49.73 -25.70 42.78
N GLU A 10 -48.56 -25.16 42.40
CA GLU A 10 -48.47 -23.81 41.84
C GLU A 10 -47.15 -23.60 41.08
N TYR A 11 -47.27 -23.11 39.85
CA TYR A 11 -46.17 -22.77 38.94
C TYR A 11 -45.50 -21.47 39.39
N LYS A 12 -44.20 -21.50 39.69
CA LYS A 12 -43.31 -20.35 39.43
C LYS A 12 -41.97 -20.81 38.91
N ILE A 13 -41.70 -20.31 37.71
CA ILE A 13 -40.46 -20.42 36.93
C ILE A 13 -39.32 -19.79 37.74
N GLY A 14 -38.29 -20.57 38.02
CA GLY A 14 -37.08 -20.13 38.69
C GLY A 14 -35.99 -21.19 38.57
N TYR A 15 -35.37 -21.31 37.41
CA TYR A 15 -34.19 -22.17 37.26
C TYR A 15 -32.98 -21.50 37.93
N ILE A 16 -32.74 -21.93 39.16
CA ILE A 16 -31.41 -21.96 39.77
C ILE A 16 -30.70 -23.18 39.18
N TYR A 17 -29.56 -22.99 38.53
CA TYR A 17 -28.54 -24.03 38.46
C TYR A 17 -27.26 -23.55 39.11
N ARG A 18 -27.16 -23.88 40.41
CA ARG A 18 -25.90 -24.26 41.05
C ARG A 18 -25.40 -25.51 40.33
N ILE A 19 -24.18 -25.49 39.81
CA ILE A 19 -23.42 -26.72 39.59
C ILE A 19 -22.16 -26.61 40.45
N GLY A 20 -22.14 -27.42 41.51
CA GLY A 20 -20.97 -27.65 42.34
C GLY A 20 -19.95 -28.52 41.61
N TYR A 21 -18.70 -28.36 42.00
CA TYR A 21 -17.60 -29.21 41.59
C TYR A 21 -17.83 -30.64 42.09
N TYR A 22 -17.84 -31.61 41.18
CA TYR A 22 -17.57 -33.01 41.49
C TYR A 22 -16.40 -33.47 40.63
N ALA A 23 -15.28 -33.75 41.28
CA ALA A 23 -14.17 -34.48 40.71
C ALA A 23 -14.53 -35.98 40.74
N GLY A 24 -14.44 -36.64 39.60
CA GLY A 24 -14.67 -38.09 39.49
C GLY A 24 -14.17 -38.63 38.16
N ASN A 25 -13.05 -39.36 38.21
CA ASN A 25 -12.50 -40.13 37.12
C ASN A 25 -13.45 -41.26 36.73
N TYR A 26 -13.95 -41.32 35.49
CA TYR A 26 -14.40 -42.59 34.88
C TYR A 26 -14.20 -42.60 33.37
N ALA A 27 -13.63 -43.71 32.90
CA ALA A 27 -13.34 -44.04 31.52
C ALA A 27 -14.57 -44.59 30.78
N GLY A 28 -14.68 -44.24 29.49
CA GLY A 28 -15.31 -45.03 28.43
C GLY A 28 -16.81 -45.28 28.48
N LYS A 29 -17.57 -44.64 27.58
CA LYS A 29 -18.60 -45.25 26.69
C LYS A 29 -19.23 -44.19 25.77
N SER A 30 -19.49 -44.59 24.52
CA SER A 30 -20.10 -43.79 23.47
C SER A 30 -21.55 -43.42 23.78
N LEU A 31 -21.93 -42.16 23.49
CA LEU A 31 -23.33 -41.73 23.45
C LEU A 31 -23.73 -41.52 21.99
N SER A 32 -24.69 -42.31 21.49
CA SER A 32 -25.36 -42.05 20.22
C SER A 32 -26.60 -41.19 20.47
N VAL A 33 -26.79 -40.13 19.69
CA VAL A 33 -28.00 -39.30 19.76
C VAL A 33 -28.75 -39.42 18.43
N ASN A 34 -30.01 -39.81 18.56
CA ASN A 34 -30.94 -40.14 17.50
C ASN A 34 -31.52 -38.86 16.85
N ARG A 35 -31.58 -38.82 15.50
CA ARG A 35 -32.15 -37.70 14.72
C ARG A 35 -33.66 -37.91 14.55
N SER A 36 -34.48 -37.31 15.40
CA SER A 36 -35.91 -37.16 15.10
C SER A 36 -36.56 -36.05 15.93
N SER A 37 -36.40 -34.81 15.49
CA SER A 37 -37.37 -33.71 15.72
C SER A 37 -36.97 -32.49 14.88
N LEU A 38 -37.32 -32.53 13.60
CA LEU A 38 -37.36 -31.37 12.70
C LEU A 38 -38.82 -30.93 12.56
N TYR A 39 -39.11 -29.67 12.88
CA TYR A 39 -40.16 -28.83 12.30
C TYR A 39 -39.58 -27.41 12.27
N SER A 40 -39.31 -26.81 11.11
CA SER A 40 -40.19 -26.20 10.10
C SER A 40 -40.50 -24.73 10.41
N ASN A 41 -39.97 -23.86 9.55
CA ASN A 41 -40.27 -22.44 9.37
C ASN A 41 -39.72 -21.46 10.42
N GLY A 42 -38.71 -20.67 10.00
CA GLY A 42 -38.30 -19.46 10.72
C GLY A 42 -36.88 -19.01 10.39
N ILE A 43 -36.75 -18.16 9.37
CA ILE A 43 -35.68 -17.18 9.08
C ILE A 43 -34.43 -17.26 9.99
N PHE A 44 -33.32 -17.80 9.47
CA PHE A 44 -32.01 -17.70 10.12
C PHE A 44 -31.46 -16.27 9.98
N LYS A 45 -31.55 -15.48 11.06
CA LYS A 45 -30.64 -14.35 11.29
C LYS A 45 -29.31 -14.90 11.80
N HIS A 46 -28.23 -14.68 11.04
CA HIS A 46 -26.87 -14.98 11.51
C HIS A 46 -26.48 -14.02 12.64
N PHE A 47 -26.72 -14.43 13.88
CA PHE A 47 -25.99 -13.96 15.05
C PHE A 47 -24.67 -14.71 15.14
N TYR A 48 -23.56 -14.06 14.81
CA TYR A 48 -22.24 -14.52 15.25
C TYR A 48 -22.06 -14.13 16.72
N SER A 49 -22.43 -15.04 17.61
CA SER A 49 -22.03 -15.00 19.02
C SER A 49 -20.54 -15.33 19.10
N THR A 50 -19.71 -14.34 19.42
CA THR A 50 -18.30 -14.52 19.79
C THR A 50 -18.19 -15.06 21.22
N LYS A 51 -18.65 -16.29 21.41
CA LYS A 51 -18.29 -17.12 22.57
C LYS A 51 -17.88 -18.51 22.10
N VAL A 52 -16.91 -18.55 21.18
CA VAL A 52 -16.07 -19.74 21.00
C VAL A 52 -14.91 -19.59 21.99
N ARG A 53 -15.13 -20.08 23.21
CA ARG A 53 -14.06 -20.45 24.12
C ARG A 53 -13.13 -21.41 23.37
N SER A 54 -11.84 -21.26 23.64
CA SER A 54 -10.72 -22.07 23.16
C SER A 54 -10.79 -23.54 23.63
N SER A 55 -11.83 -24.28 23.24
CA SER A 55 -11.86 -25.74 23.35
C SER A 55 -11.28 -26.43 22.11
N PHE A 56 -10.99 -25.69 21.03
CA PHE A 56 -10.35 -26.23 19.83
C PHE A 56 -8.83 -26.46 19.96
N ALA A 57 -8.21 -26.06 21.08
CA ALA A 57 -6.79 -26.31 21.33
C ALA A 57 -6.51 -27.72 21.89
N GLU A 58 -7.52 -28.45 22.37
CA GLU A 58 -7.32 -29.79 22.93
C GLU A 58 -7.67 -30.92 21.96
N ASP A 59 -8.64 -30.74 21.05
CA ASP A 59 -9.07 -31.82 20.13
C ASP A 59 -8.23 -31.98 18.85
N ASN A 60 -7.38 -31.00 18.49
CA ASN A 60 -6.45 -31.13 17.37
C ASN A 60 -5.09 -31.76 17.77
N ASN A 61 -4.92 -32.19 19.03
CA ASN A 61 -3.67 -32.76 19.54
C ASN A 61 -3.31 -34.18 19.08
N ARG A 62 -4.09 -34.78 18.18
CA ARG A 62 -3.80 -36.13 17.69
C ARG A 62 -2.81 -36.20 16.52
N GLU A 63 -2.46 -35.07 15.88
CA GLU A 63 -1.44 -35.03 14.81
C GLU A 63 -0.14 -34.28 15.19
N TYR A 64 -0.03 -33.73 16.41
CA TYR A 64 1.15 -32.95 16.86
C TYR A 64 2.28 -33.80 17.51
N SER A 65 2.29 -35.12 17.32
CA SER A 65 3.16 -36.05 18.07
C SER A 65 4.61 -36.20 17.55
N TYR A 66 5.02 -35.50 16.50
CA TYR A 66 6.30 -35.80 15.82
C TYR A 66 7.40 -34.72 15.88
N LEU A 67 7.16 -33.59 16.55
CA LEU A 67 8.21 -32.57 16.73
C LEU A 67 8.81 -32.66 18.14
N PRO A 68 10.15 -32.78 18.28
CA PRO A 68 10.85 -32.67 19.55
C PRO A 68 10.44 -31.40 20.31
N ASP A 69 10.27 -31.50 21.64
CA ASP A 69 9.76 -30.41 22.48
C ASP A 69 10.62 -29.14 22.44
N GLU A 70 11.92 -29.29 22.13
CA GLU A 70 12.85 -28.18 21.90
C GLU A 70 12.48 -27.36 20.65
N ILE A 71 12.11 -28.03 19.55
CA ILE A 71 11.72 -27.37 18.30
C ILE A 71 10.34 -26.69 18.45
N LYS A 72 9.42 -27.32 19.19
CA LYS A 72 8.12 -26.71 19.54
C LYS A 72 8.30 -25.42 20.35
N SER A 73 9.21 -25.44 21.31
CA SER A 73 9.54 -24.27 22.15
C SER A 73 10.15 -23.14 21.31
N LEU A 74 11.04 -23.48 20.37
CA LEU A 74 11.67 -22.53 19.46
C LEU A 74 10.66 -21.91 18.49
N HIS A 75 9.79 -22.72 17.88
CA HIS A 75 8.73 -22.22 17.00
C HIS A 75 7.76 -21.32 17.75
N THR A 76 7.43 -21.65 19.00
CA THR A 76 6.56 -20.82 19.85
C THR A 76 7.17 -19.42 20.07
N LEU A 77 8.49 -19.33 20.24
CA LEU A 77 9.20 -18.05 20.36
C LEU A 77 9.08 -17.21 19.07
N TYR A 78 9.33 -17.82 17.91
CA TYR A 78 9.20 -17.14 16.62
C TYR A 78 7.76 -16.70 16.31
N ILE A 79 6.77 -17.52 16.70
CA ILE A 79 5.36 -17.18 16.57
C ILE A 79 5.05 -15.95 17.43
N LYS A 80 5.48 -15.91 18.70
CA LYS A 80 5.29 -14.73 19.56
C LYS A 80 5.86 -13.46 18.92
N ASP A 81 7.07 -13.54 18.35
CA ASP A 81 7.70 -12.40 17.68
C ASP A 81 6.94 -11.94 16.43
N ILE A 82 6.36 -12.87 15.66
CA ILE A 82 5.53 -12.52 14.49
C ILE A 82 4.30 -11.69 14.87
N TYR A 83 3.71 -11.99 16.03
CA TYR A 83 2.50 -11.33 16.55
C TYR A 83 2.79 -10.09 17.40
N ARG A 84 4.05 -9.85 17.80
CA ARG A 84 4.46 -8.83 18.78
C ARG A 84 3.92 -7.42 18.51
N ASP A 85 3.84 -7.00 17.25
CA ASP A 85 3.41 -5.66 16.85
C ASP A 85 2.09 -5.66 16.04
N ARG A 86 1.38 -6.79 16.02
CA ARG A 86 0.18 -6.94 15.19
C ARG A 86 -1.08 -6.47 15.94
N ILE A 87 -1.74 -5.47 15.37
CA ILE A 87 -2.97 -4.87 15.90
C ILE A 87 -4.24 -5.51 15.31
N ALA A 88 -4.22 -5.88 14.01
CA ALA A 88 -5.37 -6.47 13.32
C ALA A 88 -5.47 -7.99 13.56
N PRO A 89 -6.68 -8.57 13.72
CA PRO A 89 -6.83 -10.03 13.83
C PRO A 89 -6.40 -10.74 12.55
N VAL A 90 -5.86 -11.96 12.66
CA VAL A 90 -5.71 -12.86 11.50
C VAL A 90 -7.01 -13.63 11.34
N ILE A 91 -7.54 -13.68 10.12
CA ILE A 91 -8.71 -14.49 9.82
C ILE A 91 -8.22 -15.84 9.32
N THR A 92 -8.78 -16.95 9.80
CA THR A 92 -8.41 -18.28 9.28
C THR A 92 -8.71 -18.36 7.79
N PHE A 93 -7.80 -18.93 7.01
CA PHE A 93 -8.03 -19.10 5.58
C PHE A 93 -9.11 -20.16 5.33
N ASP A 94 -10.00 -19.88 4.38
CA ASP A 94 -11.03 -20.83 3.95
C ASP A 94 -10.44 -21.85 2.98
N THR A 95 -10.17 -23.06 3.47
CA THR A 95 -9.53 -24.13 2.70
C THR A 95 -10.34 -24.59 1.48
N ASN A 96 -11.65 -24.29 1.44
CA ASN A 96 -12.48 -24.59 0.27
C ASN A 96 -12.12 -23.75 -0.96
N LEU A 97 -11.34 -22.67 -0.77
CA LEU A 97 -10.84 -21.83 -1.86
C LEU A 97 -9.54 -22.38 -2.48
N ILE A 98 -9.00 -23.49 -1.96
CA ILE A 98 -7.77 -24.09 -2.47
C ILE A 98 -8.09 -24.99 -3.67
N LEU A 99 -7.46 -24.70 -4.82
CA LEU A 99 -7.59 -25.51 -6.03
C LEU A 99 -6.71 -26.76 -5.99
N ASP A 100 -5.49 -26.62 -5.47
CA ASP A 100 -4.53 -27.71 -5.35
C ASP A 100 -3.46 -27.34 -4.32
N SER A 101 -2.80 -28.34 -3.74
CA SER A 101 -1.75 -28.11 -2.75
C SER A 101 -0.65 -29.16 -2.78
N CYS A 102 0.58 -28.71 -2.52
CA CYS A 102 1.73 -29.54 -2.22
C CYS A 102 2.03 -29.43 -0.73
N SER A 103 1.76 -30.51 0.00
CA SER A 103 1.97 -30.57 1.45
C SER A 103 3.44 -30.59 1.80
N ASN A 104 4.32 -31.26 1.04
CA ASN A 104 5.74 -31.29 1.33
C ASN A 104 6.60 -30.74 0.18
N PHE A 105 6.75 -29.42 0.13
CA PHE A 105 7.50 -28.78 -0.96
C PHE A 105 9.03 -28.98 -0.89
N SER A 106 9.55 -29.54 0.23
CA SER A 106 10.95 -29.98 0.33
C SER A 106 11.20 -31.32 -0.36
N ASP A 107 10.17 -32.16 -0.51
CA ASP A 107 10.25 -33.40 -1.28
C ASP A 107 10.37 -33.08 -2.78
N VAL A 108 11.43 -33.59 -3.40
CA VAL A 108 11.76 -33.29 -4.80
C VAL A 108 10.70 -33.83 -5.76
N LYS A 109 10.13 -35.00 -5.45
CA LYS A 109 9.14 -35.68 -6.28
C LYS A 109 7.78 -34.97 -6.19
N GLU A 110 7.28 -34.73 -4.99
CA GLU A 110 6.02 -33.99 -4.78
C GLU A 110 6.09 -32.60 -5.42
N ARG A 111 7.20 -31.89 -5.19
CA ARG A 111 7.43 -30.57 -5.80
C ARG A 111 7.44 -30.65 -7.32
N SER A 112 8.11 -31.65 -7.89
CA SER A 112 8.21 -31.81 -9.35
C SER A 112 6.84 -32.08 -9.97
N GLU A 113 6.05 -32.99 -9.40
CA GLU A 113 4.70 -33.31 -9.87
C GLU A 113 3.77 -32.09 -9.79
N PHE A 114 3.78 -31.39 -8.66
CA PHE A 114 3.00 -30.18 -8.45
C PHE A 114 3.39 -29.07 -9.43
N LEU A 115 4.69 -28.83 -9.64
CA LEU A 115 5.19 -27.81 -10.58
C LEU A 115 5.03 -28.22 -12.04
N LYS A 116 4.95 -29.52 -12.36
CA LYS A 116 4.60 -29.98 -13.71
C LYS A 116 3.17 -29.59 -14.07
N LYS A 117 2.24 -29.70 -13.11
CA LYS A 117 0.82 -29.36 -13.29
C LYS A 117 0.55 -27.85 -13.30
N TRP A 118 1.18 -27.08 -12.41
CA TRP A 118 0.86 -25.66 -12.21
C TRP A 118 1.97 -24.69 -12.62
N GLY A 119 3.19 -25.16 -12.80
CA GLY A 119 4.37 -24.30 -12.83
C GLY A 119 4.42 -23.28 -13.96
N SER A 120 3.80 -23.57 -15.11
CA SER A 120 3.70 -22.67 -16.28
C SER A 120 2.55 -21.67 -16.19
N LYS A 121 1.66 -21.80 -15.20
CA LYS A 121 0.51 -20.91 -14.99
C LYS A 121 0.88 -19.74 -14.07
N GLY A 122 0.05 -18.70 -14.10
CA GLY A 122 0.11 -17.56 -13.18
C GLY A 122 -1.20 -17.37 -12.44
N GLY A 123 -1.16 -16.70 -11.30
CA GLY A 123 -2.32 -16.46 -10.45
C GLY A 123 -1.96 -16.18 -9.00
N ILE A 124 -2.85 -16.57 -8.10
CA ILE A 124 -2.76 -16.35 -6.65
C ILE A 124 -2.42 -17.66 -5.94
N TYR A 125 -1.52 -17.59 -4.97
CA TYR A 125 -1.11 -18.72 -4.15
C TYR A 125 -1.10 -18.34 -2.67
N ILE A 126 -1.12 -19.38 -1.83
CA ILE A 126 -0.95 -19.28 -0.39
C ILE A 126 0.18 -20.22 0.06
N ILE A 127 0.94 -19.81 1.06
CA ILE A 127 1.96 -20.61 1.74
C ILE A 127 1.58 -20.63 3.22
N GLU A 128 1.21 -21.80 3.72
CA GLU A 128 0.63 -21.99 5.05
C GLU A 128 1.61 -22.73 5.95
N TYR A 129 1.79 -22.25 7.17
CA TYR A 129 2.57 -22.96 8.17
C TYR A 129 1.72 -24.09 8.77
N LYS A 130 2.17 -25.33 8.62
CA LYS A 130 1.38 -26.55 8.93
C LYS A 130 0.90 -26.60 10.38
N HIS A 131 1.70 -26.06 11.30
CA HIS A 131 1.43 -26.20 12.73
C HIS A 131 0.56 -25.07 13.31
N ASN A 132 0.28 -24.01 12.52
CA ASN A 132 -0.65 -22.96 12.93
C ASN A 132 -1.36 -22.35 11.70
N PRO A 133 -2.66 -22.62 11.51
CA PRO A 133 -3.42 -22.18 10.33
C PRO A 133 -3.66 -20.66 10.29
N LEU A 134 -3.32 -19.92 11.34
CA LEU A 134 -3.33 -18.46 11.35
C LEU A 134 -2.00 -17.86 10.84
N ILE A 135 -1.03 -18.69 10.47
CA ILE A 135 0.28 -18.24 10.00
C ILE A 135 0.44 -18.63 8.54
N TYR A 136 0.16 -17.67 7.66
CA TYR A 136 0.26 -17.89 6.23
C TYR A 136 0.61 -16.61 5.48
N TYR A 137 1.09 -16.81 4.25
CA TYR A 137 1.45 -15.79 3.27
C TYR A 137 0.59 -15.99 2.01
N ILE A 138 0.08 -14.90 1.43
CA ILE A 138 -0.62 -14.92 0.14
C ILE A 138 0.20 -14.09 -0.85
N GLY A 139 0.39 -14.58 -2.07
CA GLY A 139 1.07 -13.81 -3.11
C GLY A 139 0.51 -14.04 -4.49
N ARG A 140 0.94 -13.21 -5.42
CA ARG A 140 0.69 -13.38 -6.86
C ARG A 140 1.96 -13.64 -7.68
N THR A 141 1.76 -14.22 -8.86
CA THR A 141 2.83 -14.38 -9.86
C THR A 141 2.27 -14.62 -11.26
N THR A 142 3.04 -14.20 -12.27
CA THR A 142 2.80 -14.58 -13.66
C THR A 142 3.25 -16.01 -13.98
N LEU A 143 4.11 -16.61 -13.14
CA LEU A 143 4.60 -17.97 -13.33
C LEU A 143 4.93 -18.62 -11.97
N PHE A 144 4.16 -19.63 -11.56
CA PHE A 144 4.29 -20.26 -10.24
C PHE A 144 5.67 -20.89 -10.02
N LYS A 145 6.19 -21.65 -11.00
CA LYS A 145 7.51 -22.30 -10.89
C LYS A 145 8.63 -21.31 -10.58
N ARG A 146 8.65 -20.17 -11.27
CA ARG A 146 9.65 -19.12 -11.05
C ARG A 146 9.50 -18.52 -9.65
N ARG A 147 8.27 -18.19 -9.23
CA ARG A 147 8.02 -17.54 -7.94
C ARG A 147 8.34 -18.44 -6.75
N PHE A 148 7.97 -19.72 -6.80
CA PHE A 148 8.22 -20.65 -5.70
C PHE A 148 9.71 -20.94 -5.56
N ASN A 149 10.43 -21.09 -6.67
CA ASN A 149 11.89 -21.16 -6.65
C ASN A 149 12.52 -19.88 -6.08
N ASN A 150 11.96 -18.71 -6.38
CA ASN A 150 12.45 -17.46 -5.82
C ASN A 150 12.24 -17.40 -4.29
N HIS A 151 11.11 -17.87 -3.76
CA HIS A 151 10.91 -17.92 -2.30
C HIS A 151 11.94 -18.80 -1.60
N ILE A 152 12.29 -19.95 -2.19
CA ILE A 152 13.31 -20.86 -1.65
C ILE A 152 14.70 -20.19 -1.67
N LYS A 153 15.03 -19.46 -2.73
CA LYS A 153 16.34 -18.83 -2.92
C LYS A 153 16.45 -17.43 -2.31
N ALA A 154 15.36 -16.87 -1.79
CA ALA A 154 15.32 -15.48 -1.39
C ALA A 154 16.16 -15.23 -0.14
N GLU A 155 17.02 -14.22 -0.22
CA GLU A 155 17.80 -13.69 0.91
C GLU A 155 17.21 -12.40 1.48
N THR A 156 15.92 -12.17 1.28
CA THR A 156 15.28 -10.95 1.77
C THR A 156 14.98 -11.05 3.27
N ASN A 157 15.11 -9.93 3.99
CA ASN A 157 14.75 -9.80 5.41
C ASN A 157 13.24 -9.57 5.64
N SER A 158 12.37 -9.93 4.69
CA SER A 158 10.92 -9.82 4.91
C SER A 158 10.45 -10.80 5.99
N LYS A 159 9.37 -10.48 6.71
CA LYS A 159 8.82 -11.34 7.77
C LYS A 159 8.56 -12.78 7.31
N PHE A 160 7.97 -12.96 6.13
CA PHE A 160 7.79 -14.27 5.51
C PHE A 160 9.12 -15.02 5.38
N HIS A 161 10.09 -14.49 4.63
CA HIS A 161 11.33 -15.21 4.35
C HIS A 161 12.20 -15.45 5.61
N LEU A 162 12.16 -14.56 6.60
CA LEU A 162 12.84 -14.78 7.88
C LEU A 162 12.21 -15.96 8.63
N PHE A 163 10.89 -15.93 8.83
CA PHE A 163 10.18 -17.03 9.48
C PHE A 163 10.33 -18.36 8.73
N PHE A 164 10.22 -18.30 7.40
CA PHE A 164 10.39 -19.44 6.52
C PHE A 164 11.77 -20.09 6.65
N LYS A 165 12.84 -19.28 6.77
CA LYS A 165 14.21 -19.77 7.02
C LYS A 165 14.41 -20.34 8.42
N LEU A 166 13.83 -19.69 9.43
CA LEU A 166 13.97 -20.09 10.85
C LEU A 166 13.27 -21.42 11.15
N VAL A 167 12.12 -21.63 10.51
CA VAL A 167 11.27 -22.79 10.73
C VAL A 167 11.60 -23.95 9.79
N GLY A 168 11.98 -23.66 8.54
CA GLY A 168 12.27 -24.69 7.53
C GLY A 168 11.13 -24.94 6.56
N LEU A 169 11.49 -25.28 5.32
CA LEU A 169 10.60 -25.44 4.16
C LEU A 169 9.58 -26.57 4.36
N GLU A 170 10.00 -27.66 5.00
CA GLU A 170 9.22 -28.87 5.27
C GLU A 170 8.00 -28.62 6.17
N HIS A 171 7.96 -27.49 6.86
CA HIS A 171 6.83 -27.11 7.71
C HIS A 171 5.83 -26.17 7.03
N PHE A 172 6.00 -25.93 5.73
CA PHE A 172 5.05 -25.15 4.93
C PHE A 172 4.33 -26.01 3.90
N LYS A 173 3.06 -25.67 3.69
CA LYS A 173 2.21 -26.17 2.60
C LYS A 173 2.07 -25.08 1.55
N PHE A 174 2.26 -25.44 0.28
CA PHE A 174 2.12 -24.52 -0.84
C PHE A 174 0.84 -24.84 -1.59
N SER A 175 -0.06 -23.87 -1.73
CA SER A 175 -1.37 -24.09 -2.36
C SER A 175 -1.67 -23.04 -3.44
N ILE A 176 -2.36 -23.47 -4.50
CA ILE A 176 -2.90 -22.56 -5.54
C ILE A 176 -4.32 -22.18 -5.15
N LEU A 177 -4.58 -20.88 -5.10
CA LEU A 177 -5.92 -20.36 -4.82
C LEU A 177 -6.68 -20.08 -6.11
N GLU A 178 -5.99 -19.55 -7.10
CA GLU A 178 -6.64 -19.08 -8.31
C GLU A 178 -5.64 -19.00 -9.46
N VAL A 179 -6.07 -19.36 -10.67
CA VAL A 179 -5.33 -19.08 -11.91
C VAL A 179 -6.01 -17.90 -12.59
N CYS A 180 -5.28 -16.82 -12.81
CA CYS A 180 -5.82 -15.60 -13.40
C CYS A 180 -4.78 -14.85 -14.24
N SER A 181 -5.28 -14.04 -15.18
CA SER A 181 -4.45 -13.31 -16.12
C SER A 181 -3.61 -12.22 -15.42
N PRO A 182 -2.45 -11.81 -15.96
CA PRO A 182 -1.60 -10.79 -15.34
C PRO A 182 -2.32 -9.49 -14.98
N ASN A 183 -3.33 -9.11 -15.76
CA ASN A 183 -4.11 -7.89 -15.58
C ASN A 183 -5.03 -7.95 -14.35
N GLU A 184 -5.47 -9.15 -13.96
CA GLU A 184 -6.40 -9.37 -12.85
C GLU A 184 -5.67 -9.67 -11.53
N GLN A 185 -4.45 -10.20 -11.60
CA GLN A 185 -3.69 -10.66 -10.44
C GLN A 185 -3.57 -9.62 -9.33
N GLY A 186 -3.42 -8.33 -9.66
CA GLY A 186 -3.33 -7.26 -8.66
C GLY A 186 -4.64 -7.05 -7.90
N ILE A 187 -5.78 -7.10 -8.60
CA ILE A 187 -7.11 -6.97 -8.00
C ILE A 187 -7.41 -8.20 -7.13
N ARG A 188 -7.09 -9.40 -7.63
CA ARG A 188 -7.33 -10.67 -6.93
C ARG A 188 -6.46 -10.80 -5.68
N GLU A 189 -5.16 -10.48 -5.76
CA GLU A 189 -4.27 -10.47 -4.59
C GLU A 189 -4.81 -9.53 -3.50
N ASN A 190 -5.19 -8.30 -3.87
CA ASN A 190 -5.76 -7.35 -2.91
C ASN A 190 -7.05 -7.86 -2.25
N TYR A 191 -7.92 -8.55 -3.00
CA TYR A 191 -9.12 -9.17 -2.43
C TYR A 191 -8.76 -10.18 -1.32
N TYR A 192 -7.83 -11.10 -1.57
CA TYR A 192 -7.43 -12.09 -0.56
C TYR A 192 -6.71 -11.45 0.62
N LEU A 193 -5.84 -10.47 0.38
CA LEU A 193 -5.14 -9.75 1.46
C LEU A 193 -6.12 -9.01 2.37
N GLN A 194 -7.12 -8.33 1.82
CA GLN A 194 -8.12 -7.60 2.60
C GLN A 194 -9.09 -8.54 3.33
N LYS A 195 -9.46 -9.65 2.70
CA LYS A 195 -10.41 -10.61 3.27
C LYS A 195 -9.81 -11.41 4.41
N PHE A 196 -8.52 -11.76 4.33
CA PHE A 196 -7.91 -12.75 5.23
C PHE A 196 -6.82 -12.18 6.14
N LEU A 197 -6.23 -11.03 5.78
CA LEU A 197 -5.20 -10.34 6.56
C LEU A 197 -4.01 -11.25 6.94
N PRO A 198 -3.33 -11.90 5.97
CA PRO A 198 -2.24 -12.83 6.26
C PRO A 198 -1.09 -12.20 7.06
N ILE A 199 -0.56 -12.93 8.04
CA ILE A 199 0.46 -12.41 8.95
C ILE A 199 1.86 -12.32 8.38
N LEU A 200 2.17 -13.17 7.40
CA LEU A 200 3.49 -13.19 6.79
C LEU A 200 3.62 -12.16 5.65
N ASN A 201 2.52 -11.53 5.24
CA ASN A 201 2.51 -10.48 4.21
C ASN A 201 2.95 -9.11 4.71
N SER A 202 2.98 -8.89 6.02
CA SER A 202 3.56 -7.66 6.59
C SER A 202 5.09 -7.71 6.45
N THR A 203 5.71 -6.69 5.86
CA THR A 203 7.15 -6.50 5.92
C THR A 203 7.60 -6.22 7.37
N PHE A 204 8.82 -6.60 7.76
CA PHE A 204 9.45 -5.90 8.89
C PHE A 204 9.61 -4.42 8.49
N SER A 205 9.23 -3.50 9.37
CA SER A 205 9.16 -2.05 9.15
C SER A 205 10.40 -1.54 8.39
N SER A 206 10.24 -1.14 7.12
CA SER A 206 11.32 -0.46 6.38
C SER A 206 10.92 0.38 5.16
N SER A 207 9.65 0.50 4.74
CA SER A 207 9.28 1.49 3.70
C SER A 207 7.79 1.86 3.59
N PHE A 208 7.08 1.85 4.72
CA PHE A 208 6.01 2.81 5.01
C PHE A 208 6.48 3.47 6.31
N SER A 209 6.42 4.79 6.47
CA SER A 209 6.76 5.37 7.78
C SER A 209 5.62 5.08 8.77
N GLU A 210 5.54 3.82 9.18
CA GLU A 210 5.03 3.41 10.49
C GLU A 210 5.68 4.28 11.57
N SER A 211 6.90 4.79 11.39
CA SER A 211 7.45 5.83 12.26
C SER A 211 6.62 7.11 12.27
N ALA A 212 6.02 7.59 11.18
CA ALA A 212 5.19 8.79 11.21
C ALA A 212 3.82 8.55 11.86
N ILE A 213 3.23 7.36 11.68
CA ILE A 213 1.97 6.97 12.34
C ILE A 213 2.22 6.64 13.81
N TYR A 214 3.27 5.89 14.12
CA TYR A 214 3.69 5.55 15.47
C TYR A 214 4.18 6.81 16.21
N THR A 215 4.94 7.71 15.58
CA THR A 215 5.32 9.00 16.15
C THR A 215 4.09 9.90 16.30
N SER A 216 3.19 10.01 15.32
CA SER A 216 1.95 10.81 15.48
C SER A 216 1.03 10.26 16.59
N LEU A 217 0.87 8.94 16.67
CA LEU A 217 0.10 8.27 17.71
C LEU A 217 0.81 8.38 19.06
N THR A 218 2.13 8.21 19.10
CA THR A 218 2.93 8.34 20.33
C THR A 218 2.92 9.77 20.81
N ASP A 219 3.10 10.77 19.94
CA ASP A 219 3.07 12.19 20.26
C ASP A 219 1.68 12.61 20.76
N LYS A 220 0.60 12.13 20.11
CA LYS A 220 -0.77 12.37 20.57
C LYS A 220 -1.04 11.68 21.91
N LEU A 221 -0.64 10.42 22.09
CA LEU A 221 -0.77 9.70 23.36
C LEU A 221 0.06 10.33 24.49
N MET A 222 1.24 10.87 24.17
CA MET A 222 2.08 11.61 25.13
C MET A 222 1.47 12.98 25.46
N SER A 223 0.83 13.67 24.51
CA SER A 223 0.08 14.90 24.77
C SER A 223 -1.17 14.68 25.63
N LEU A 224 -1.79 13.51 25.52
CA LEU A 224 -2.93 13.12 26.36
C LEU A 224 -2.48 12.81 27.80
N LYS A 225 -1.25 12.34 28.01
CA LYS A 225 -0.69 12.13 29.35
C LYS A 225 -0.39 13.42 30.10
N SER A 226 -0.09 14.51 29.40
CA SER A 226 0.31 15.78 30.03
C SER A 226 -0.82 16.57 30.71
N VAL A 227 -2.09 16.18 30.51
CA VAL A 227 -3.24 16.90 31.08
C VAL A 227 -3.58 16.43 32.52
N THR A 228 -3.01 15.33 32.99
CA THR A 228 -3.18 14.84 34.38
C THR A 228 -1.84 14.83 35.14
N LEU A 229 -1.54 15.97 35.76
CA LEU A 229 -0.50 16.25 36.76
C LEU A 229 -0.39 15.20 37.90
N PRO A 230 0.58 15.35 38.83
CA PRO A 230 2.02 15.13 38.75
C PRO A 230 2.37 13.74 39.33
N LEU A 231 3.46 13.12 38.86
CA LEU A 231 3.99 11.93 39.54
C LEU A 231 4.51 12.33 40.94
N GLU A 232 3.77 11.99 41.99
CA GLU A 232 4.35 11.86 43.33
C GLU A 232 5.38 10.72 43.29
N ARG A 233 6.64 11.06 43.00
CA ARG A 233 7.77 10.12 42.86
C ARG A 233 8.26 9.51 44.18
N ASN A 234 7.55 9.70 45.29
CA ASN A 234 8.10 9.43 46.63
C ASN A 234 7.49 8.22 47.36
N SER A 235 6.93 7.24 46.66
CA SER A 235 6.58 5.97 47.31
C SER A 235 7.19 4.79 46.58
N ASN A 236 8.03 4.01 47.28
CA ASN A 236 8.55 2.69 46.86
C ASN A 236 7.44 1.63 46.69
N LYS A 237 6.16 2.04 46.57
CA LYS A 237 5.04 1.13 46.44
C LYS A 237 4.81 0.83 44.95
N PRO A 238 4.64 -0.44 44.57
CA PRO A 238 4.33 -0.80 43.19
C PRO A 238 3.03 -0.13 42.74
N LEU A 239 3.08 0.47 41.54
CA LEU A 239 1.97 1.22 40.97
C LEU A 239 0.83 0.26 40.58
N SER A 240 -0.31 0.39 41.27
CA SER A 240 -1.51 -0.37 40.94
C SER A 240 -2.13 0.11 39.63
N VAL A 241 -2.72 -0.81 38.88
CA VAL A 241 -3.39 -0.53 37.60
C VAL A 241 -4.80 -1.11 37.63
N PHE A 242 -5.77 -0.27 37.33
CA PHE A 242 -7.19 -0.59 37.19
C PHE A 242 -7.48 -0.82 35.71
N VAL A 243 -7.94 -2.03 35.38
CA VAL A 243 -8.24 -2.43 34.00
C VAL A 243 -9.74 -2.56 33.83
N TYR A 244 -10.30 -1.69 32.98
CA TYR A 244 -11.71 -1.66 32.65
C TYR A 244 -11.92 -2.25 31.26
N SER A 245 -12.91 -3.11 31.08
CA SER A 245 -13.34 -3.52 29.74
C SER A 245 -14.28 -2.47 29.16
N ILE A 246 -14.14 -2.16 27.87
CA ILE A 246 -15.03 -1.25 27.15
C ILE A 246 -15.72 -1.99 26.01
N ASP A 247 -16.99 -1.67 25.78
CA ASP A 247 -17.72 -2.06 24.59
C ASP A 247 -18.18 -0.85 23.78
N HIS A 248 -18.98 -1.07 22.75
CA HIS A 248 -19.43 0.00 21.86
C HIS A 248 -20.32 1.04 22.54
N ASN A 249 -20.91 0.73 23.69
CA ASN A 249 -21.97 1.52 24.29
C ASN A 249 -21.65 2.01 25.71
N PHE A 250 -20.72 1.36 26.44
CA PHE A 250 -20.34 1.78 27.79
C PHE A 250 -18.98 1.20 28.24
N ILE A 251 -18.46 1.76 29.35
CA ILE A 251 -17.34 1.19 30.10
C ILE A 251 -17.90 0.25 31.17
N ASN A 252 -17.44 -1.01 31.20
CA ASN A 252 -17.82 -1.96 32.24
C ASN A 252 -17.33 -1.45 33.61
N LYS A 253 -18.28 -1.24 34.54
CA LYS A 253 -17.98 -0.75 35.90
C LYS A 253 -17.13 -1.73 36.71
N ASN A 254 -17.16 -3.02 36.36
CA ASN A 254 -16.30 -4.02 36.96
C ASN A 254 -14.88 -3.89 36.39
N PHE A 255 -13.91 -3.64 37.26
CA PHE A 255 -12.50 -3.58 36.91
C PHE A 255 -11.72 -4.73 37.53
N VAL A 256 -10.60 -5.07 36.89
CA VAL A 256 -9.56 -5.91 37.50
C VAL A 256 -8.47 -4.99 38.01
N LYS A 257 -8.17 -5.07 39.31
CA LYS A 257 -7.05 -4.35 39.91
C LYS A 257 -5.82 -5.24 39.94
N TYR A 258 -4.75 -4.77 39.32
CA TYR A 258 -3.42 -5.35 39.41
C TYR A 258 -2.57 -4.53 40.37
N ASN A 259 -1.75 -5.21 41.18
CA ASN A 259 -0.94 -4.54 42.20
C ASN A 259 0.34 -3.93 41.62
N SER A 260 0.72 -4.30 40.39
CA SER A 260 1.88 -3.75 39.70
C SER A 260 1.73 -3.79 38.17
N MET A 261 2.50 -2.96 37.47
CA MET A 261 2.63 -3.00 36.02
C MET A 261 3.12 -4.37 35.50
N ALA A 262 4.04 -5.02 36.22
CA ALA A 262 4.56 -6.34 35.86
C ALA A 262 3.46 -7.42 35.89
N GLU A 263 2.53 -7.30 36.83
CA GLU A 263 1.39 -8.21 36.93
C GLU A 263 0.43 -8.04 35.74
N VAL A 264 0.15 -6.78 35.34
CA VAL A 264 -0.65 -6.49 34.14
C VAL A 264 0.00 -7.10 32.91
N ILE A 265 1.29 -6.85 32.68
CA ILE A 265 2.05 -7.36 31.52
C ILE A 265 1.94 -8.88 31.41
N LYS A 266 2.11 -9.58 32.53
CA LYS A 266 2.05 -11.05 32.57
C LYS A 266 0.64 -11.59 32.38
N LYS A 267 -0.38 -10.93 32.95
CA LYS A 267 -1.77 -11.43 32.97
C LYS A 267 -2.58 -11.03 31.74
N GLU A 268 -2.27 -9.87 31.17
CA GLU A 268 -2.95 -9.32 29.99
C GLU A 268 -2.17 -9.58 28.68
N ASP A 269 -0.96 -10.14 28.79
CA ASP A 269 -0.07 -10.43 27.66
C ASP A 269 0.19 -9.17 26.79
N ILE A 270 0.66 -8.12 27.47
CA ILE A 270 0.91 -6.79 26.89
C ILE A 270 2.37 -6.42 27.13
N SER A 271 3.07 -5.92 26.11
CA SER A 271 4.45 -5.47 26.30
C SER A 271 4.52 -4.29 27.28
N TYR A 272 5.63 -4.19 28.02
CA TYR A 272 5.86 -3.08 28.96
C TYR A 272 5.70 -1.70 28.30
N ASN A 273 6.26 -1.53 27.09
CA ASN A 273 6.21 -0.28 26.34
C ASN A 273 4.79 0.06 25.87
N THR A 274 4.03 -0.94 25.42
CA THR A 274 2.63 -0.76 25.05
C THR A 274 1.81 -0.33 26.26
N LEU A 275 1.96 -1.02 27.39
CA LEU A 275 1.26 -0.64 28.62
C LEU A 275 1.62 0.79 29.05
N LEU A 276 2.91 1.15 29.03
CA LEU A 276 3.34 2.52 29.31
C LEU A 276 2.72 3.55 28.35
N LEU A 277 2.51 3.18 27.10
CA LEU A 277 2.01 4.07 26.06
C LEU A 277 0.51 4.39 26.25
N PHE A 278 -0.31 3.39 26.56
CA PHE A 278 -1.77 3.49 26.68
C PHE A 278 -2.28 3.75 28.10
N ARG A 279 -1.40 3.65 29.11
CA ARG A 279 -1.77 3.93 30.49
C ARG A 279 -2.15 5.41 30.65
N ASP A 280 -3.28 5.65 31.30
CA ASP A 280 -3.80 6.98 31.66
C ASP A 280 -4.14 7.88 30.45
N THR A 281 -4.40 7.33 29.26
CA THR A 281 -4.69 8.13 28.04
C THR A 281 -6.15 8.17 27.63
N ASN A 282 -7.06 7.50 28.35
CA ASN A 282 -8.44 7.24 27.91
C ASN A 282 -8.52 6.68 26.47
N VAL A 283 -7.46 6.03 25.99
CA VAL A 283 -7.46 5.32 24.70
C VAL A 283 -7.51 3.83 24.97
N PRO A 284 -8.55 3.12 24.52
CA PRO A 284 -8.65 1.69 24.76
C PRO A 284 -7.64 0.90 23.92
N PHE A 285 -7.00 -0.08 24.56
CA PHE A 285 -6.12 -1.05 23.91
C PHE A 285 -6.68 -2.47 24.14
N ARG A 286 -6.96 -3.18 23.03
CA ARG A 286 -7.67 -4.48 23.04
C ARG A 286 -9.00 -4.42 23.81
N SER A 287 -9.78 -3.36 23.57
CA SER A 287 -11.07 -3.10 24.25
C SER A 287 -10.95 -2.98 25.77
N LYS A 288 -9.80 -2.49 26.27
CA LYS A 288 -9.56 -2.25 27.69
C LYS A 288 -8.90 -0.91 27.94
N LEU A 289 -9.25 -0.26 29.04
CA LEU A 289 -8.59 0.95 29.56
C LEU A 289 -7.65 0.56 30.69
N TYR A 290 -6.45 1.15 30.70
CA TYR A 290 -5.44 0.93 31.72
C TYR A 290 -5.23 2.24 32.48
N LEU A 291 -5.71 2.31 33.71
CA LEU A 291 -5.69 3.53 34.50
C LEU A 291 -5.00 3.28 35.83
N THR A 292 -4.24 4.26 36.31
CA THR A 292 -3.58 4.21 37.63
C THR A 292 -4.52 4.62 38.77
N ARG A 293 -5.67 5.21 38.42
CA ARG A 293 -6.74 5.59 39.34
C ARG A 293 -8.07 5.00 38.86
N PRO A 294 -8.98 4.66 39.78
CA PRO A 294 -10.30 4.19 39.41
C PRO A 294 -11.10 5.31 38.74
N ILE A 295 -11.95 4.95 37.78
CA ILE A 295 -12.88 5.87 37.13
C ILE A 295 -13.92 6.34 38.16
N ILE A 296 -14.06 7.66 38.30
CA ILE A 296 -15.07 8.28 39.18
C ILE A 296 -16.35 8.54 38.38
N ASP A 297 -16.21 9.14 37.21
CA ASP A 297 -17.32 9.46 36.30
C ASP A 297 -17.19 8.66 35.00
N PHE A 298 -17.96 7.57 34.92
CA PHE A 298 -17.95 6.65 33.78
C PHE A 298 -18.55 7.26 32.52
N GLU A 299 -19.53 8.16 32.65
CA GLU A 299 -20.19 8.78 31.51
C GLU A 299 -19.28 9.83 30.87
N SER A 300 -18.69 10.70 31.69
CA SER A 300 -17.69 11.67 31.25
C SER A 300 -16.47 10.99 30.64
N THR A 301 -15.95 9.93 31.27
CA THR A 301 -14.81 9.16 30.74
C THR A 301 -15.17 8.51 29.41
N PHE A 302 -16.37 7.95 29.26
CA PHE A 302 -16.81 7.34 28.01
C PHE A 302 -16.95 8.37 26.89
N ASN A 303 -17.50 9.55 27.17
CA ASN A 303 -17.60 10.63 26.19
C ASN A 303 -16.20 11.09 25.72
N GLN A 304 -15.24 11.22 26.63
CA GLN A 304 -13.85 11.53 26.29
C GLN A 304 -13.22 10.46 25.38
N ILE A 305 -13.50 9.18 25.63
CA ILE A 305 -13.05 8.09 24.75
C ILE A 305 -13.64 8.24 23.35
N GLN A 306 -14.95 8.51 23.24
CA GLN A 306 -15.60 8.67 21.94
C GLN A 306 -15.02 9.86 21.16
N ASP A 307 -14.72 10.97 21.83
CA ASP A 307 -14.14 12.14 21.18
C ASP A 307 -12.68 11.88 20.76
N ILE A 308 -11.88 11.22 21.60
CA ILE A 308 -10.52 10.80 21.23
C ILE A 308 -10.56 9.81 20.05
N LEU A 309 -11.48 8.86 20.03
CA LEU A 309 -11.61 7.88 18.93
C LEU A 309 -12.11 8.50 17.62
N LYS A 310 -12.79 9.65 17.66
CA LYS A 310 -13.12 10.44 16.45
C LYS A 310 -11.90 11.20 15.93
N GLU A 311 -11.05 11.72 16.82
CA GLU A 311 -9.84 12.47 16.46
C GLU A 311 -8.69 11.57 15.99
N VAL A 312 -8.46 10.46 16.68
CA VAL A 312 -7.47 9.46 16.26
C VAL A 312 -8.17 8.61 15.20
N LYS A 313 -7.90 8.88 13.92
CA LYS A 313 -8.47 8.19 12.74
C LYS A 313 -8.07 6.70 12.65
N ILE A 314 -8.28 5.92 13.71
CA ILE A 314 -7.93 4.50 13.81
C ILE A 314 -8.91 3.67 12.94
N TYR A 315 -10.09 4.21 12.61
CA TYR A 315 -11.13 3.51 11.84
C TYR A 315 -11.11 3.77 10.32
N ASP A 316 -10.21 4.59 9.78
CA ASP A 316 -10.13 4.90 8.34
C ASP A 316 -9.38 3.84 7.51
N ASN A 317 -9.55 2.55 7.82
CA ASN A 317 -9.23 1.46 6.88
C ASN A 317 -10.39 1.16 5.91
N THR A 318 -11.44 1.98 5.92
CA THR A 318 -12.41 2.01 4.82
C THR A 318 -11.78 2.65 3.60
N ALA A 319 -11.83 1.95 2.46
CA ALA A 319 -11.35 2.49 1.20
C ALA A 319 -12.00 3.87 0.94
N GLN A 320 -11.18 4.92 0.95
CA GLN A 320 -11.67 6.28 0.74
C GLN A 320 -12.27 6.40 -0.66
N ARG A 321 -13.56 6.73 -0.71
CA ARG A 321 -14.27 7.00 -1.97
C ARG A 321 -13.69 8.24 -2.65
N VAL A 322 -13.72 8.25 -3.97
CA VAL A 322 -13.21 9.36 -4.78
C VAL A 322 -14.32 9.80 -5.74
N TRP A 323 -14.77 11.04 -5.59
CA TRP A 323 -15.69 11.68 -6.52
C TRP A 323 -14.86 12.36 -7.59
N ALA A 324 -15.08 11.95 -8.83
CA ALA A 324 -14.33 12.41 -9.98
C ALA A 324 -15.29 13.13 -10.94
N TYR A 325 -15.15 14.44 -11.06
CA TYR A 325 -15.99 15.27 -11.91
C TYR A 325 -15.22 15.70 -13.15
N ASP A 326 -15.82 15.58 -14.32
CA ASP A 326 -15.26 16.15 -15.54
C ASP A 326 -15.19 17.68 -15.40
N ALA A 327 -14.05 18.27 -15.75
CA ALA A 327 -13.78 19.67 -15.45
C ALA A 327 -14.64 20.67 -16.24
N HIS A 328 -15.23 20.26 -17.37
CA HIS A 328 -16.08 21.12 -18.19
C HIS A 328 -17.56 20.94 -17.88
N THR A 329 -18.00 19.69 -17.72
CA THR A 329 -19.42 19.39 -17.50
C THR A 329 -19.82 19.34 -16.03
N LEU A 330 -18.82 19.21 -15.14
CA LEU A 330 -18.99 18.93 -13.70
C LEU A 330 -19.90 17.74 -13.41
N LYS A 331 -20.06 16.84 -14.38
CA LYS A 331 -20.73 15.56 -14.19
C LYS A 331 -19.73 14.55 -13.68
N LEU A 332 -20.20 13.64 -12.84
CA LEU A 332 -19.39 12.50 -12.41
C LEU A 332 -18.97 11.67 -13.62
N VAL A 333 -17.67 11.40 -13.75
CA VAL A 333 -17.07 10.70 -14.91
C VAL A 333 -17.71 9.31 -15.16
N LYS A 334 -18.22 8.66 -14.10
CA LYS A 334 -18.93 7.37 -14.17
C LYS A 334 -20.39 7.45 -13.68
N GLY A 335 -20.92 8.65 -13.47
CA GLY A 335 -22.22 8.85 -12.83
C GLY A 335 -22.25 8.54 -11.31
N SER A 336 -21.19 7.93 -10.76
CA SER A 336 -21.06 7.59 -9.34
C SER A 336 -19.62 7.76 -8.84
N PRO A 337 -19.39 7.91 -7.52
CA PRO A 337 -18.02 7.94 -6.98
C PRO A 337 -17.33 6.58 -7.11
N PHE A 338 -16.01 6.61 -7.24
CA PHE A 338 -15.19 5.41 -7.14
C PHE A 338 -15.13 4.94 -5.69
N LEU A 339 -15.27 3.63 -5.46
CA LEU A 339 -15.25 3.04 -4.12
C LEU A 339 -13.86 3.09 -3.45
N SER A 340 -12.80 3.37 -4.22
CA SER A 340 -11.44 3.50 -3.69
C SER A 340 -10.56 4.32 -4.61
N LYS A 341 -9.46 4.85 -4.04
CA LYS A 341 -8.37 5.46 -4.81
C LYS A 341 -7.73 4.51 -5.83
N THR A 342 -7.70 3.20 -5.53
CA THR A 342 -7.16 2.19 -6.46
C THR A 342 -8.07 2.02 -7.68
N LEU A 343 -9.39 1.99 -7.45
CA LEU A 343 -10.37 1.91 -8.55
C LEU A 343 -10.33 3.18 -9.39
N ALA A 344 -10.30 4.35 -8.75
CA ALA A 344 -10.12 5.64 -9.45
C ALA A 344 -8.83 5.68 -10.27
N SER A 345 -7.72 5.14 -9.74
CA SER A 345 -6.42 5.06 -10.44
C SER A 345 -6.52 4.23 -11.72
N SER A 346 -7.15 3.06 -11.66
CA SER A 346 -7.34 2.18 -12.80
C SER A 346 -8.25 2.79 -13.86
N GLU A 347 -9.41 3.31 -13.45
CA GLU A 347 -10.45 3.81 -14.37
C GLU A 347 -10.08 5.15 -15.01
N LEU A 348 -9.46 6.06 -14.25
CA LEU A 348 -8.99 7.34 -14.80
C LEU A 348 -7.63 7.19 -15.50
N GLY A 349 -6.96 6.04 -15.36
CA GLY A 349 -5.64 5.77 -15.91
C GLY A 349 -4.58 6.77 -15.42
N ILE A 350 -4.62 7.10 -14.13
CA ILE A 350 -3.68 8.00 -13.43
C ILE A 350 -3.13 7.26 -12.21
N SER A 351 -1.91 7.58 -11.78
CA SER A 351 -1.34 6.88 -10.61
C SER A 351 -2.03 7.28 -9.31
N ARG A 352 -2.04 6.37 -8.33
CA ARG A 352 -2.59 6.64 -7.00
C ARG A 352 -1.91 7.82 -6.28
N ASN A 353 -0.63 8.07 -6.57
CA ASN A 353 0.10 9.23 -6.04
C ASN A 353 -0.43 10.54 -6.61
N VAL A 354 -0.77 10.57 -7.90
CA VAL A 354 -1.41 11.73 -8.54
C VAL A 354 -2.79 11.97 -7.91
N ILE A 355 -3.58 10.92 -7.68
CA ILE A 355 -4.86 11.04 -6.98
C ILE A 355 -4.68 11.64 -5.57
N ASN A 356 -3.72 11.12 -4.79
CA ASN A 356 -3.45 11.65 -3.45
C ASN A 356 -3.04 13.12 -3.47
N TYR A 357 -2.27 13.53 -4.48
CA TYR A 357 -1.82 14.90 -4.59
C TYR A 357 -2.95 15.86 -4.99
N PHE A 358 -3.84 15.45 -5.89
CA PHE A 358 -4.86 16.33 -6.47
C PHE A 358 -6.24 16.24 -5.78
N ILE A 359 -6.50 15.24 -4.95
CA ILE A 359 -7.78 15.14 -4.23
C ILE A 359 -7.99 16.37 -3.33
N ASP A 360 -9.19 16.95 -3.39
CA ASP A 360 -9.62 18.15 -2.66
C ASP A 360 -8.81 19.44 -2.94
N THR A 361 -7.92 19.41 -3.93
CA THR A 361 -7.12 20.59 -4.31
C THR A 361 -7.84 21.57 -5.22
N ALA A 362 -9.02 21.19 -5.72
CA ALA A 362 -9.80 21.99 -6.66
C ALA A 362 -9.03 22.35 -7.95
N LYS A 363 -8.13 21.47 -8.41
CA LYS A 363 -7.31 21.65 -9.63
C LYS A 363 -7.44 20.46 -10.60
N PRO A 364 -7.93 20.64 -11.83
CA PRO A 364 -8.15 19.54 -12.77
C PRO A 364 -6.99 19.31 -13.76
N GLU A 365 -6.03 20.24 -13.86
CA GLU A 365 -5.01 20.28 -14.92
C GLU A 365 -4.03 19.09 -14.86
N GLY A 366 -3.81 18.54 -13.67
CA GLY A 366 -2.93 17.38 -13.44
C GLY A 366 -3.60 16.03 -13.59
N VAL A 367 -4.91 15.98 -13.83
CA VAL A 367 -5.73 14.76 -13.70
C VAL A 367 -6.57 14.51 -14.97
N LYS A 368 -5.96 14.70 -16.14
CA LYS A 368 -6.65 14.56 -17.45
C LYS A 368 -7.95 15.37 -17.54
N GLY A 369 -8.05 16.47 -16.81
CA GLY A 369 -9.25 17.31 -16.74
C GLY A 369 -10.36 16.76 -15.89
N THR A 370 -10.00 16.22 -14.73
CA THR A 370 -10.94 15.70 -13.75
C THR A 370 -10.68 16.36 -12.42
N TYR A 371 -11.71 16.94 -11.80
CA TYR A 371 -11.64 17.31 -10.40
C TYR A 371 -11.80 16.07 -9.52
N LEU A 372 -10.95 15.95 -8.50
CA LEU A 372 -11.00 14.85 -7.55
C LEU A 372 -11.38 15.39 -6.17
N PHE A 373 -12.38 14.79 -5.55
CA PHE A 373 -12.80 15.11 -4.20
C PHE A 373 -12.97 13.85 -3.35
N SER A 374 -12.72 13.99 -2.05
CA SER A 374 -12.99 12.96 -1.05
C SER A 374 -14.43 12.96 -0.53
N ARG A 375 -15.24 13.92 -1.01
CA ARG A 375 -16.67 14.03 -0.73
C ARG A 375 -17.44 14.39 -2.00
N GLN A 376 -18.76 14.24 -1.94
CA GLN A 376 -19.63 14.82 -2.95
C GLN A 376 -19.59 16.35 -2.86
N LEU A 377 -19.64 17.03 -4.01
CA LEU A 377 -19.76 18.48 -4.06
C LEU A 377 -21.21 18.87 -3.80
N GLU A 378 -21.40 19.96 -3.08
CA GLU A 378 -22.71 20.58 -2.89
C GLU A 378 -23.03 21.50 -4.08
N ASP A 379 -24.30 21.82 -4.30
CA ASP A 379 -24.73 22.65 -5.45
C ASP A 379 -24.03 24.03 -5.47
N LYS A 380 -23.74 24.59 -4.30
CA LYS A 380 -22.96 25.82 -4.15
C LYS A 380 -21.52 25.66 -4.63
N ASP A 381 -20.88 24.53 -4.33
CA ASP A 381 -19.53 24.22 -4.80
C ASP A 381 -19.54 24.06 -6.33
N ILE A 382 -20.52 23.35 -6.87
CA ILE A 382 -20.69 23.15 -8.32
C ILE A 382 -20.86 24.49 -9.04
N HIS A 383 -21.70 25.39 -8.53
CA HIS A 383 -21.86 26.73 -9.11
C HIS A 383 -20.56 27.55 -9.13
N ASN A 384 -19.75 27.46 -8.08
CA ASN A 384 -18.44 28.12 -8.06
C ASN A 384 -17.49 27.55 -9.11
N PHE A 385 -17.51 26.22 -9.33
CA PHE A 385 -16.69 25.58 -10.35
C PHE A 385 -17.19 25.81 -11.78
N LEU A 386 -18.50 26.00 -12.00
CA LEU A 386 -19.04 26.30 -13.34
C LEU A 386 -18.43 27.60 -13.89
N ASN A 387 -18.35 28.63 -13.05
CA ASN A 387 -17.76 29.92 -13.43
C ASN A 387 -16.27 29.81 -13.80
N VAL A 388 -15.56 28.83 -13.25
CA VAL A 388 -14.14 28.59 -13.55
C VAL A 388 -13.98 27.64 -14.73
N SER A 389 -14.90 26.68 -14.92
CA SER A 389 -14.86 25.58 -15.90
C SER A 389 -14.69 26.01 -17.36
N GLU A 390 -15.26 27.16 -17.73
CA GLU A 390 -15.16 27.73 -19.07
C GLU A 390 -13.73 28.23 -19.39
N SER A 391 -12.95 28.56 -18.36
CA SER A 391 -11.60 29.13 -18.49
C SER A 391 -10.46 28.11 -18.33
N ILE A 392 -10.77 26.84 -18.09
CA ILE A 392 -9.78 25.81 -17.70
C ILE A 392 -9.01 25.27 -18.90
N SER A 393 -7.70 25.51 -18.92
CA SER A 393 -6.77 24.94 -19.91
C SER A 393 -6.30 23.53 -19.49
N LEU A 394 -7.02 22.50 -19.95
CA LEU A 394 -6.64 21.11 -19.71
C LEU A 394 -5.41 20.72 -20.52
N GLY A 395 -4.25 20.68 -19.87
CA GLY A 395 -2.92 20.55 -20.50
C GLY A 395 -2.83 19.59 -21.69
N ASN A 396 -3.38 18.37 -21.61
CA ASN A 396 -3.29 17.40 -22.71
C ASN A 396 -4.28 17.63 -23.87
N LYS A 397 -5.44 18.28 -23.65
CA LYS A 397 -6.42 18.60 -24.71
C LYS A 397 -6.20 19.99 -25.33
N LEU A 398 -5.09 20.63 -24.99
CA LEU A 398 -4.73 21.93 -25.52
C LEU A 398 -4.48 21.84 -27.02
N LYS A 399 -5.20 22.64 -27.82
CA LYS A 399 -4.90 22.80 -29.25
C LYS A 399 -3.54 23.48 -29.40
N VAL A 400 -2.75 23.02 -30.36
CA VAL A 400 -1.39 23.52 -30.56
C VAL A 400 -1.18 23.88 -32.02
N TRP A 401 -0.76 25.11 -32.26
CA TRP A 401 -0.34 25.59 -33.56
C TRP A 401 1.16 25.37 -33.67
N ALA A 402 1.58 24.58 -34.65
CA ALA A 402 2.98 24.32 -34.95
C ALA A 402 3.35 24.99 -36.27
N TYR A 403 4.30 25.92 -36.22
CA TYR A 403 4.76 26.68 -37.39
C TYR A 403 6.21 26.31 -37.71
N GLU A 404 6.49 26.11 -38.99
CA GLU A 404 7.87 26.01 -39.47
C GLU A 404 8.59 27.34 -39.24
N ALA A 405 9.79 27.30 -38.66
CA ALA A 405 10.47 28.51 -38.19
C ALA A 405 10.92 29.44 -39.31
N GLU A 406 11.24 28.89 -40.50
CA GLU A 406 11.74 29.64 -41.64
C GLU A 406 10.63 30.30 -42.45
N THR A 407 9.53 29.58 -42.68
CA THR A 407 8.44 30.04 -43.55
C THR A 407 7.22 30.55 -42.78
N PHE A 408 7.16 30.27 -41.47
CA PHE A 408 5.98 30.46 -40.62
C PHE A 408 4.71 29.81 -41.17
N LYS A 409 4.84 28.77 -42.01
CA LYS A 409 3.71 27.97 -42.48
C LYS A 409 3.31 26.95 -41.42
N LEU A 410 2.00 26.69 -41.30
CA LEU A 410 1.46 25.66 -40.44
C LEU A 410 1.88 24.27 -40.95
N ILE A 411 2.52 23.48 -40.08
CA ILE A 411 3.11 22.19 -40.47
C ILE A 411 2.04 21.14 -40.85
N ASN A 412 0.83 21.27 -40.30
CA ASN A 412 -0.29 20.36 -40.60
C ASN A 412 -1.45 21.08 -41.34
N ASN A 413 -1.24 22.30 -41.86
CA ASN A 413 -2.28 23.22 -42.38
C ASN A 413 -3.38 23.64 -41.37
N GLU A 414 -3.54 22.89 -40.28
CA GLU A 414 -4.48 23.13 -39.18
C GLU A 414 -3.79 22.91 -37.82
N PRO A 415 -4.29 23.50 -36.71
CA PRO A 415 -3.76 23.23 -35.38
C PRO A 415 -3.98 21.78 -34.97
N PHE A 416 -3.02 21.21 -34.28
CA PHE A 416 -3.16 19.88 -33.68
C PHE A 416 -4.19 19.92 -32.56
N SER A 417 -5.00 18.87 -32.45
CA SER A 417 -6.09 18.76 -31.47
C SER A 417 -5.64 18.62 -30.01
N SER A 418 -4.36 18.34 -29.77
CA SER A 418 -3.80 18.06 -28.44
C SER A 418 -2.27 18.14 -28.44
N LEU A 419 -1.67 18.35 -27.25
CA LEU A 419 -0.22 18.18 -27.06
C LEU A 419 0.26 16.77 -27.46
N SER A 420 -0.55 15.75 -27.18
CA SER A 420 -0.21 14.35 -27.53
C SER A 420 -0.19 14.11 -29.04
N ALA A 421 -1.06 14.78 -29.81
CA ALA A 421 -1.08 14.65 -31.26
C ALA A 421 0.18 15.27 -31.89
N VAL A 422 0.59 16.46 -31.42
CA VAL A 422 1.86 17.09 -31.81
C VAL A 422 3.04 16.19 -31.48
N ALA A 423 3.08 15.69 -30.23
CA ALA A 423 4.16 14.84 -29.75
C ALA A 423 4.31 13.56 -30.59
N LYS A 424 3.18 12.95 -30.98
CA LYS A 424 3.16 11.78 -31.88
C LYS A 424 3.68 12.11 -33.27
N TYR A 425 3.30 13.27 -33.83
CA TYR A 425 3.77 13.72 -35.14
C TYR A 425 5.29 13.91 -35.18
N PHE A 426 5.83 14.61 -34.18
CA PHE A 426 7.28 14.87 -34.06
C PHE A 426 8.06 13.73 -33.40
N LYS A 427 7.43 12.61 -33.05
CA LYS A 427 8.05 11.45 -32.40
C LYS A 427 8.81 11.81 -31.11
N VAL A 428 8.24 12.69 -30.29
CA VAL A 428 8.80 13.12 -29.00
C VAL A 428 7.79 12.96 -27.86
N ASP A 429 8.26 13.12 -26.63
CA ASP A 429 7.40 13.17 -25.44
C ASP A 429 6.60 14.48 -25.42
N TYR A 430 5.32 14.42 -25.01
CA TYR A 430 4.45 15.60 -24.93
C TYR A 430 4.99 16.68 -23.99
N ARG A 431 5.78 16.30 -22.98
CA ARG A 431 6.47 17.24 -22.08
C ARG A 431 7.51 18.08 -22.80
N THR A 432 8.13 17.54 -23.85
CA THR A 432 9.06 18.30 -24.69
C THR A 432 8.33 19.42 -25.40
N ILE A 433 7.18 19.12 -26.02
CA ILE A 433 6.34 20.13 -26.67
C ILE A 433 5.85 21.17 -25.66
N SER A 434 5.35 20.71 -24.51
CA SER A 434 4.85 21.59 -23.45
C SER A 434 5.88 22.58 -22.93
N ARG A 435 7.17 22.22 -22.91
CA ARG A 435 8.26 23.13 -22.48
C ARG A 435 8.59 24.21 -23.50
N HIS A 436 8.28 23.97 -24.78
CA HIS A 436 8.55 24.90 -25.87
C HIS A 436 7.33 25.70 -26.31
N LEU A 437 6.16 25.39 -25.74
CA LEU A 437 4.91 26.07 -26.02
C LEU A 437 4.97 27.55 -25.58
N ASP A 438 4.59 28.44 -26.49
CA ASP A 438 4.55 29.90 -26.32
C ASP A 438 5.89 30.57 -25.95
N THR A 439 7.00 29.83 -26.02
CA THR A 439 8.32 30.35 -25.66
C THR A 439 8.88 31.38 -26.63
N LYS A 440 8.26 31.53 -27.82
CA LYS A 440 8.76 32.38 -28.92
C LYS A 440 10.16 32.00 -29.41
N VAL A 441 10.61 30.79 -29.10
CA VAL A 441 11.93 30.26 -29.46
C VAL A 441 11.75 29.02 -30.32
N ALA A 442 12.45 28.96 -31.46
CA ALA A 442 12.38 27.81 -32.35
C ALA A 442 13.12 26.61 -31.74
N THR A 443 12.56 25.41 -31.93
CA THR A 443 13.15 24.16 -31.44
C THR A 443 13.22 23.12 -32.55
N ASN A 444 14.30 22.35 -32.58
CA ASN A 444 14.50 21.30 -33.58
C ASN A 444 13.81 20.01 -33.12
N GLN A 445 12.78 19.59 -33.84
CA GLN A 445 12.02 18.37 -33.58
C GLN A 445 11.89 17.56 -34.87
N ASN A 446 12.42 16.33 -34.87
CA ASN A 446 12.35 15.42 -36.03
C ASN A 446 12.81 16.07 -37.35
N ASN A 447 13.95 16.78 -37.32
CA ASN A 447 14.54 17.53 -38.44
C ASN A 447 13.76 18.77 -38.91
N PHE A 448 12.71 19.19 -38.20
CA PHE A 448 12.06 20.47 -38.42
C PHE A 448 12.48 21.49 -37.37
N SER A 449 12.74 22.73 -37.78
CA SER A 449 12.82 23.88 -36.87
C SER A 449 11.41 24.44 -36.69
N VAL A 450 10.87 24.39 -35.47
CA VAL A 450 9.44 24.60 -35.21
C VAL A 450 9.19 25.55 -34.05
N TYR A 451 8.19 26.41 -34.18
CA TYR A 451 7.56 27.14 -33.08
C TYR A 451 6.25 26.46 -32.65
N PHE A 452 6.03 26.36 -31.34
CA PHE A 452 4.78 25.85 -30.78
C PHE A 452 4.02 26.97 -30.05
N PHE A 453 2.75 27.15 -30.37
CA PHE A 453 1.88 28.12 -29.70
C PHE A 453 0.55 27.50 -29.26
N SER A 454 0.03 27.99 -28.14
CA SER A 454 -1.29 27.62 -27.60
C SER A 454 -2.45 28.37 -28.25
N ASN A 455 -2.16 29.34 -29.13
CA ASN A 455 -3.13 30.11 -29.90
C ASN A 455 -2.59 30.41 -31.30
N GLU A 456 -3.48 30.79 -32.22
CA GLU A 456 -3.06 31.28 -33.52
C GLU A 456 -2.25 32.58 -33.36
N VAL A 457 -1.14 32.68 -34.10
CA VAL A 457 -0.22 33.80 -33.99
C VAL A 457 -0.69 34.92 -34.91
N GLY A 458 -0.92 36.11 -34.35
CA GLY A 458 -1.26 37.32 -35.11
C GLY A 458 -0.11 37.81 -36.01
N LEU A 459 -0.45 38.56 -37.06
CA LEU A 459 0.48 38.99 -38.12
C LEU A 459 1.73 39.72 -37.59
N ASP A 460 1.57 40.57 -36.58
CA ASP A 460 2.67 41.36 -36.00
C ASP A 460 3.73 40.46 -35.34
N LEU A 461 3.30 39.44 -34.60
CA LEU A 461 4.21 38.51 -33.94
C LEU A 461 4.87 37.57 -34.97
N LYS A 462 4.18 37.19 -36.05
CA LYS A 462 4.79 36.44 -37.18
C LYS A 462 5.95 37.23 -37.78
N ALA A 463 5.74 38.52 -38.07
CA ALA A 463 6.77 39.39 -38.65
C ALA A 463 7.97 39.58 -37.71
N GLN A 464 7.76 39.66 -36.39
CA GLN A 464 8.83 39.77 -35.40
C GLN A 464 9.68 38.50 -35.30
N LEU A 465 9.05 37.32 -35.38
CA LEU A 465 9.75 36.04 -35.25
C LEU A 465 10.55 35.66 -36.50
N LEU A 466 10.03 35.99 -37.69
CA LEU A 466 10.75 35.83 -38.96
C LEU A 466 12.04 36.68 -39.03
N LYS A 467 12.07 37.83 -38.35
CA LYS A 467 13.26 38.69 -38.24
C LYS A 467 14.31 38.17 -37.25
N ASN A 468 13.96 37.25 -36.35
CA ASN A 468 14.77 36.81 -35.21
C ASN A 468 15.18 35.31 -35.28
N THR A 469 15.18 34.71 -36.47
CA THR A 469 15.38 33.27 -36.73
C THR A 469 16.70 32.65 -36.22
N SER A 470 17.62 33.44 -35.67
CA SER A 470 18.94 32.99 -35.21
C SER A 470 19.01 32.44 -33.77
N LYS A 471 17.91 32.47 -33.00
CA LYS A 471 17.90 31.91 -31.63
C LYS A 471 17.21 30.55 -31.57
N LEU A 472 17.95 29.50 -31.94
CA LEU A 472 17.59 28.11 -31.65
C LEU A 472 17.64 27.85 -30.14
N SER A 473 16.68 27.08 -29.62
CA SER A 473 16.62 26.75 -28.19
C SER A 473 17.90 26.00 -27.74
N SER A 474 18.44 26.37 -26.59
CA SER A 474 19.65 25.78 -25.97
C SER A 474 19.50 24.29 -25.56
N TYR A 475 18.35 23.68 -25.82
CA TYR A 475 18.03 22.28 -25.55
C TYR A 475 18.23 21.35 -26.75
N ALA A 476 18.83 21.82 -27.85
CA ALA A 476 19.27 20.96 -28.92
C ALA A 476 20.22 19.88 -28.37
N ARG A 477 19.99 18.61 -28.73
CA ARG A 477 20.90 17.52 -28.38
C ARG A 477 22.25 17.78 -29.06
N ILE A 478 23.25 18.19 -28.29
CA ILE A 478 24.60 18.40 -28.77
C ILE A 478 25.28 17.02 -28.85
N GLU A 479 25.57 16.58 -30.06
CA GLU A 479 26.48 15.47 -30.31
C GLU A 479 27.91 15.91 -29.98
N ILE A 480 28.71 15.00 -29.45
CA ILE A 480 30.09 15.29 -29.04
C ILE A 480 31.02 14.44 -29.88
N TRP A 481 31.77 15.12 -30.74
CA TRP A 481 32.81 14.56 -31.58
C TRP A 481 34.12 14.62 -30.82
N VAL A 482 34.78 13.48 -30.64
CA VAL A 482 36.01 13.41 -29.84
C VAL A 482 37.13 12.89 -30.71
N TYR A 483 38.21 13.63 -30.81
CA TYR A 483 39.34 13.28 -31.66
C TYR A 483 40.60 13.09 -30.82
N LYS A 484 41.49 12.22 -31.29
CA LYS A 484 42.86 12.07 -30.81
C LYS A 484 43.81 12.31 -31.97
N ARG A 485 44.85 13.11 -31.75
CA ARG A 485 45.93 13.25 -32.74
C ARG A 485 46.83 12.03 -32.70
N ASP A 486 47.18 11.50 -33.86
CA ASP A 486 48.28 10.54 -34.00
C ASP A 486 49.64 11.26 -34.04
N GLU A 487 50.72 10.48 -34.14
CA GLU A 487 52.11 10.98 -34.16
C GLU A 487 52.37 11.91 -35.37
N ASP A 488 51.60 11.75 -36.45
CA ASP A 488 51.64 12.58 -37.66
C ASP A 488 50.72 13.82 -37.56
N GLY A 489 50.06 14.03 -36.41
CA GLY A 489 49.17 15.17 -36.15
C GLY A 489 47.77 15.05 -36.79
N LYS A 490 47.44 13.92 -37.41
CA LYS A 490 46.14 13.64 -38.01
C LYS A 490 45.12 13.29 -36.94
N MET A 491 43.90 13.83 -37.10
CA MET A 491 42.82 13.67 -36.13
C MET A 491 42.00 12.42 -36.40
N ASN A 492 42.04 11.48 -35.45
CA ASN A 492 41.26 10.24 -35.49
C ASN A 492 40.07 10.32 -34.53
N LEU A 493 38.86 10.05 -35.02
CA LEU A 493 37.62 10.13 -34.24
C LEU A 493 37.51 8.93 -33.27
N LEU A 494 37.12 9.19 -32.02
CA LEU A 494 37.03 8.21 -30.94
C LEU A 494 35.70 8.30 -30.17
N PRO A 495 34.87 7.25 -30.17
CA PRO A 495 34.89 6.10 -31.09
C PRO A 495 34.65 6.55 -32.54
N ASN A 496 34.63 5.65 -33.53
CA ASN A 496 34.36 5.96 -34.96
C ASN A 496 33.00 6.65 -35.24
N GLN A 497 32.28 7.13 -34.23
CA GLN A 497 31.04 7.88 -34.25
C GLN A 497 31.00 8.88 -33.08
N PRO A 498 30.25 9.99 -33.19
CA PRO A 498 30.08 10.93 -32.08
C PRO A 498 29.24 10.34 -30.94
N PHE A 499 29.42 10.87 -29.73
CA PHE A 499 28.53 10.58 -28.60
C PHE A 499 27.23 11.36 -28.75
N LYS A 500 26.09 10.71 -28.51
CA LYS A 500 24.77 11.35 -28.72
C LYS A 500 24.40 12.34 -27.62
N THR A 501 25.05 12.24 -26.44
CA THR A 501 24.81 13.13 -25.30
C THR A 501 26.08 13.34 -24.46
N ILE A 502 26.14 14.46 -23.73
CA ILE A 502 27.18 14.70 -22.71
C ILE A 502 27.24 13.57 -21.69
N ARG A 503 26.10 13.03 -21.25
CA ARG A 503 26.07 11.96 -20.25
C ARG A 503 26.72 10.67 -20.74
N GLU A 504 26.54 10.36 -22.02
CA GLU A 504 27.18 9.22 -22.67
C GLU A 504 28.70 9.42 -22.76
N ALA A 505 29.14 10.60 -23.19
CA ALA A 505 30.55 10.96 -23.22
C ALA A 505 31.21 10.92 -21.83
N VAL A 506 30.55 11.45 -20.79
CA VAL A 506 31.00 11.37 -19.39
C VAL A 506 31.26 9.93 -18.97
N ARG A 507 30.35 9.02 -19.31
CA ARG A 507 30.42 7.60 -18.93
C ARG A 507 31.58 6.87 -19.61
N ILE A 508 31.79 7.13 -20.91
CA ILE A 508 32.77 6.40 -21.72
C ILE A 508 34.17 7.00 -21.61
N LEU A 509 34.27 8.33 -21.60
CA LEU A 509 35.55 9.03 -21.51
C LEU A 509 36.04 9.20 -20.07
N HIS A 510 35.22 8.82 -19.09
CA HIS A 510 35.49 9.04 -17.66
C HIS A 510 35.84 10.51 -17.34
N MET A 511 35.18 11.45 -18.01
CA MET A 511 35.34 12.89 -17.81
C MET A 511 34.13 13.48 -17.10
N HIS A 512 34.32 14.41 -16.17
CA HIS A 512 33.19 15.11 -15.54
C HIS A 512 32.50 16.06 -16.53
N ASN A 513 31.18 16.26 -16.39
CA ASN A 513 30.37 17.11 -17.28
C ASN A 513 30.93 18.54 -17.41
N THR A 514 31.40 19.12 -16.31
CA THR A 514 32.00 20.47 -16.30
C THR A 514 33.27 20.56 -17.14
N VAL A 515 34.05 19.48 -17.23
CA VAL A 515 35.27 19.42 -18.05
C VAL A 515 34.89 19.40 -19.52
N ILE A 516 33.95 18.55 -19.92
CA ILE A 516 33.49 18.47 -21.31
C ILE A 516 33.00 19.85 -21.79
N LYS A 517 32.16 20.53 -21.00
CA LYS A 517 31.69 21.88 -21.32
C LYS A 517 32.79 22.93 -21.39
N LYS A 518 33.87 22.77 -20.62
CA LYS A 518 35.00 23.71 -20.59
C LYS A 518 35.88 23.59 -21.83
N TYR A 519 36.01 22.38 -22.39
CA TYR A 519 36.96 22.09 -23.47
C TYR A 519 36.31 21.92 -24.85
N ILE A 520 34.99 21.74 -24.93
CA ILE A 520 34.28 21.63 -26.21
C ILE A 520 34.46 22.90 -27.06
N ASP A 521 34.77 22.71 -28.35
CA ASP A 521 34.99 23.77 -29.35
C ASP A 521 36.12 24.76 -29.02
N THR A 522 36.98 24.45 -28.06
CA THR A 522 38.07 25.36 -27.65
C THR A 522 39.38 25.16 -28.41
N ASN A 523 39.47 24.14 -29.27
CA ASN A 523 40.73 23.66 -29.87
C ASN A 523 41.83 23.28 -28.86
N LYS A 524 41.50 23.15 -27.56
CA LYS A 524 42.44 22.76 -26.52
C LYS A 524 42.26 21.29 -26.18
N GLU A 525 43.39 20.59 -26.07
CA GLU A 525 43.39 19.18 -25.69
C GLU A 525 43.15 19.01 -24.19
N TYR A 526 42.38 17.97 -23.83
CA TYR A 526 42.26 17.49 -22.46
C TYR A 526 42.57 16.00 -22.44
N LYS A 527 43.65 15.61 -21.76
CA LYS A 527 44.17 14.23 -21.75
C LYS A 527 44.41 13.66 -23.17
N GLY A 528 44.92 14.50 -24.08
CA GLY A 528 45.19 14.12 -25.47
C GLY A 528 43.95 13.98 -26.35
N LEU A 529 42.79 14.49 -25.89
CA LEU A 529 41.53 14.46 -26.63
C LEU A 529 41.03 15.87 -26.95
N LEU A 530 40.54 16.06 -28.17
CA LEU A 530 39.86 17.27 -28.64
C LEU A 530 38.36 17.00 -28.70
N LEU A 531 37.56 17.95 -28.21
CA LEU A 531 36.11 17.82 -28.09
C LEU A 531 35.43 18.89 -28.97
N TYR A 532 34.47 18.48 -29.81
CA TYR A 532 33.72 19.39 -30.67
C TYR A 532 32.22 19.11 -30.63
N SER A 533 31.42 20.15 -30.83
CA SER A 533 29.96 20.05 -30.97
C SER A 533 29.50 19.69 -32.39
N CYS A 534 30.43 19.65 -33.35
CA CYS A 534 30.18 19.31 -34.75
C CYS A 534 31.38 18.54 -35.37
N ASN A 535 31.17 17.91 -36.53
CA ASN A 535 32.22 17.18 -37.24
C ASN A 535 33.24 18.17 -37.83
N VAL A 536 34.51 18.04 -37.44
CA VAL A 536 35.57 18.96 -37.86
C VAL A 536 35.87 18.86 -39.36
N ASN A 537 35.61 17.72 -40.00
CA ASN A 537 35.78 17.56 -41.44
C ASN A 537 34.78 18.39 -42.27
N GLN A 538 33.71 18.90 -41.65
CA GLN A 538 32.74 19.79 -42.30
C GLN A 538 33.05 21.28 -42.09
N ARG A 539 34.02 21.64 -41.24
CA ARG A 539 34.42 23.04 -40.98
C ARG A 539 35.57 23.54 -41.86
N LEU A 540 36.18 22.65 -42.64
CA LEU A 540 37.28 22.94 -43.58
C LEU A 540 36.82 22.96 -45.05
N LEU A 541 35.50 22.91 -45.27
CA LEU A 541 34.80 23.26 -46.52
C LEU A 541 33.99 24.52 -46.24
#